data_AF-A0A1I4T4V2-F1
#
_entry.id   AF-A0A1I4T4V2-F1
#
_cell.length_a   1.000
_cell.length_b   1.000
_cell.length_c   1.000
_cell.angle_alpha   90.00
_cell.angle_beta   90.00
_cell.angle_gamma   90.00
#
_symmetry.space_group_name_H-M   'P 1'
#
loop_
_entity.id
_entity.type
_entity.pdbx_description
1 polymer ?
#
loop_
_entity_poly.entity_id
_entity_poly.type
_entity_poly.pdbx_seq_one_letter_code
_entity_poly.pdbx_strand_id
1 'polypeptide(L)'
;MLEKAILTLFHKVAEFWDTIWAVLLAVFGGGVAFLMDVKNGSRKWDWSAFVLAIVSSGFFGLITYTVFSEMFAWSPSMSAAGCAIVGHLGAEKVKKLLTDFFTRKLS
;
A
#
# COMPACT_ATOMS: atom_id res chain seq x y z
N MET A 1 -36.56 3.93 2.82
CA MET A 1 -35.53 4.14 1.77
C MET A 1 -34.11 4.05 2.33
N LEU A 2 -33.82 4.68 3.48
CA LEU A 2 -32.51 4.61 4.16
C LEU A 2 -32.06 3.16 4.48
N GLU A 3 -32.98 2.33 4.98
CA GLU A 3 -32.72 0.95 5.40
C GLU A 3 -32.27 0.03 4.26
N LYS A 4 -32.87 0.19 3.07
CA LYS A 4 -32.46 -0.52 1.85
C LYS A 4 -31.09 -0.05 1.35
N ALA A 5 -30.79 1.24 1.46
CA ALA A 5 -29.49 1.78 1.08
C ALA A 5 -28.37 1.23 1.98
N ILE A 6 -28.61 1.13 3.28
CA ILE A 6 -27.67 0.54 4.26
C ILE A 6 -27.41 -0.93 3.93
N LEU A 7 -28.45 -1.74 3.73
CA LEU A 7 -28.31 -3.16 3.36
C LEU A 7 -27.53 -3.36 2.06
N THR A 8 -27.79 -2.52 1.05
CA THR A 8 -27.06 -2.57 -0.22
C THR A 8 -25.58 -2.25 -0.04
N LEU A 9 -25.27 -1.30 0.85
CA LEU A 9 -23.90 -0.89 1.14
C LEU A 9 -23.15 -1.98 1.91
N PHE A 10 -23.77 -2.61 2.91
CA PHE A 10 -23.21 -3.78 3.62
C PHE A 10 -22.94 -4.95 2.68
N HIS A 11 -23.84 -5.25 1.75
CA HIS A 11 -23.63 -6.31 0.76
C HIS A 11 -22.42 -6.04 -0.13
N LYS A 12 -22.27 -4.81 -0.64
CA LYS A 12 -21.10 -4.45 -1.45
C LYS A 12 -19.81 -4.48 -0.64
N VAL A 13 -19.84 -4.02 0.61
CA VAL A 13 -18.66 -4.07 1.49
C VAL A 13 -18.25 -5.52 1.76
N ALA A 14 -19.22 -6.42 1.95
CA ALA A 14 -18.93 -7.85 2.13
C ALA A 14 -18.32 -8.49 0.88
N GLU A 15 -18.79 -8.12 -0.31
CA GLU A 15 -18.25 -8.61 -1.59
C GLU A 15 -16.79 -8.18 -1.81
N PHE A 16 -16.45 -6.95 -1.45
CA PHE A 16 -15.10 -6.39 -1.61
C PHE A 16 -14.25 -6.44 -0.33
N TRP A 17 -14.66 -7.20 0.68
CA TRP A 17 -14.04 -7.17 2.01
C TRP A 17 -12.54 -7.47 1.95
N ASP A 18 -12.14 -8.49 1.20
CA ASP A 18 -10.74 -8.88 1.10
C ASP A 18 -9.88 -7.82 0.40
N THR A 19 -10.42 -7.17 -0.64
CA THR A 19 -9.76 -6.06 -1.32
C THR A 19 -9.64 -4.84 -0.41
N ILE A 20 -10.71 -4.49 0.30
CA ILE A 20 -10.71 -3.40 1.28
C ILE A 20 -9.66 -3.69 2.36
N TRP A 21 -9.61 -4.92 2.85
CA TRP A 21 -8.65 -5.35 3.86
C TRP A 21 -7.20 -5.25 3.36
N ALA A 22 -6.92 -5.71 2.13
CA ALA A 22 -5.60 -5.59 1.52
C ALA A 22 -5.16 -4.12 1.37
N VAL A 23 -6.07 -3.23 0.96
CA VAL A 23 -5.79 -1.79 0.85
C VAL A 23 -5.50 -1.18 2.23
N LEU A 24 -6.26 -1.53 3.26
CA LEU A 24 -6.02 -1.05 4.63
C LEU A 24 -4.64 -1.50 5.15
N LEU A 25 -4.25 -2.75 4.89
CA LEU A 25 -2.92 -3.25 5.24
C LEU A 25 -1.82 -2.52 4.48
N ALA A 26 -2.01 -2.22 3.19
CA ALA A 26 -1.05 -1.47 2.39
C ALA A 26 -0.93 -0.01 2.84
N VAL A 27 -2.04 0.63 3.19
CA VAL A 27 -2.08 1.98 3.81
C VAL A 27 -1.32 1.99 5.12
N PHE A 28 -1.59 1.01 5.99
CA PHE A 28 -0.91 0.89 7.28
C PHE A 28 0.60 0.67 7.10
N GLY A 29 1.00 -0.23 6.19
CA GLY A 29 2.40 -0.47 5.87
C GLY A 29 3.14 0.78 5.38
N GLY A 30 2.53 1.55 4.48
CA GLY A 30 3.10 2.82 3.99
C GLY A 30 3.22 3.87 5.09
N GLY A 31 2.22 3.96 5.98
CA GLY A 31 2.26 4.85 7.13
C GLY A 31 3.38 4.49 8.12
N VAL A 32 3.51 3.21 8.47
CA VAL A 32 4.58 2.72 9.36
C VAL A 32 5.96 2.94 8.75
N ALA A 33 6.13 2.69 7.45
CA ALA A 33 7.39 2.94 6.75
C ALA A 33 7.79 4.43 6.81
N PHE A 34 6.85 5.34 6.56
CA PHE A 34 7.09 6.77 6.69
C PHE A 34 7.47 7.17 8.12
N LEU A 35 6.76 6.65 9.13
CA LEU A 35 7.07 6.92 10.53
C LEU A 35 8.45 6.39 10.94
N MET A 36 8.86 5.23 10.42
CA MET A 36 10.20 4.69 10.63
C MET A 36 11.28 5.60 10.03
N ASP A 37 11.06 6.14 8.82
CA ASP A 37 12.00 7.07 8.20
C ASP A 37 12.13 8.38 9.01
N VAL A 38 11.01 8.89 9.52
CA VAL A 38 11.02 10.07 10.40
C VAL A 38 11.75 9.77 11.72
N LYS A 39 11.49 8.61 12.33
CA LYS A 39 12.16 8.18 13.57
C LYS A 39 13.67 8.00 13.39
N ASN A 40 14.09 7.46 12.24
CA ASN A 40 15.51 7.22 11.94
C ASN A 40 16.24 8.49 11.46
N GLY A 41 15.55 9.63 11.34
CA GLY A 41 16.14 10.89 10.88
C GLY A 41 16.44 10.94 9.39
N SER A 42 16.01 9.94 8.60
CA SER A 42 16.16 9.95 7.13
C SER A 42 15.19 10.93 6.47
N ARG A 43 14.14 11.36 7.16
CA ARG A 43 13.14 12.32 6.68
C ARG A 43 12.65 13.24 7.79
N LYS A 44 12.33 14.49 7.46
CA LYS A 44 11.58 15.39 8.37
C LYS A 44 10.09 15.09 8.29
N TRP A 45 9.38 15.29 9.40
CA TRP A 45 7.93 15.17 9.42
C TRP A 45 7.29 16.20 8.50
N ASP A 46 6.46 15.73 7.56
CA ASP A 46 5.69 16.55 6.64
C ASP A 46 4.36 15.84 6.38
N TRP A 47 3.25 16.52 6.74
CA TRP A 47 1.90 15.99 6.59
C TRP A 47 1.54 15.69 5.14
N SER A 48 1.95 16.55 4.20
CA SER A 48 1.67 16.36 2.79
C SER A 48 2.37 15.10 2.25
N ALA A 49 3.64 14.92 2.64
CA ALA A 49 4.43 13.75 2.26
C ALA A 49 3.91 12.46 2.91
N PHE A 50 3.38 12.52 4.13
CA PHE A 50 2.77 11.38 4.81
C PHE A 50 1.47 10.94 4.14
N VAL A 51 0.58 11.88 3.82
CA VAL A 51 -0.67 11.59 3.10
C VAL A 51 -0.35 11.00 1.73
N LEU A 52 0.61 11.59 1.00
CA LEU A 52 1.05 11.06 -0.28
C LEU A 52 1.61 9.63 -0.14
N ALA A 53 2.39 9.36 0.90
CA ALA A 53 2.94 8.03 1.18
C ALA A 53 1.84 6.99 1.44
N ILE A 54 0.83 7.34 2.25
CA ILE A 54 -0.30 6.45 2.53
C ILE A 54 -1.17 6.22 1.29
N VAL A 55 -1.53 7.27 0.57
CA VAL A 55 -2.38 7.17 -0.63
C VAL A 55 -1.69 6.38 -1.72
N SER A 56 -0.41 6.65 -1.98
CA SER A 56 0.38 5.90 -2.95
C SER A 56 0.53 4.43 -2.55
N SER A 57 0.83 4.14 -1.27
CA SER A 57 0.92 2.77 -0.78
C SER A 57 -0.41 2.01 -0.90
N GLY A 58 -1.53 2.65 -0.56
CA GLY A 58 -2.87 2.08 -0.74
C GLY A 58 -3.19 1.77 -2.20
N PHE A 59 -2.86 2.67 -3.12
CA PHE A 59 -3.06 2.49 -4.56
C PHE A 59 -2.20 1.34 -5.12
N PHE A 60 -0.90 1.30 -4.81
CA PHE A 60 -0.03 0.21 -5.23
C PHE A 60 -0.43 -1.12 -4.59
N GLY A 61 -0.93 -1.08 -3.35
CA GLY A 61 -1.46 -2.26 -2.69
C GLY A 61 -2.68 -2.84 -3.38
N LEU A 62 -3.61 -1.97 -3.80
CA LEU A 62 -4.77 -2.36 -4.61
C LEU A 62 -4.33 -3.02 -5.92
N ILE A 63 -3.45 -2.38 -6.69
CA ILE A 63 -2.96 -2.93 -7.97
C ILE A 63 -2.30 -4.29 -7.75
N THR A 64 -1.43 -4.40 -6.74
CA THR A 64 -0.71 -5.64 -6.45
C THR A 64 -1.66 -6.77 -6.06
N TYR A 65 -2.65 -6.46 -5.21
CA TYR A 65 -3.69 -7.40 -4.83
C TYR A 65 -4.50 -7.86 -6.05
N THR A 66 -4.96 -6.94 -6.90
CA THR A 66 -5.71 -7.25 -8.12
C THR A 66 -4.90 -8.11 -9.08
N VAL A 67 -3.62 -7.79 -9.30
CA VAL A 67 -2.75 -8.60 -10.16
C VAL A 67 -2.59 -10.02 -9.60
N PHE A 68 -2.30 -10.19 -8.32
CA PHE A 68 -2.17 -11.52 -7.72
C PHE A 68 -3.48 -12.30 -7.71
N SER A 69 -4.60 -11.64 -7.43
CA SER A 69 -5.91 -12.29 -7.40
C SER A 69 -6.42 -12.64 -8.80
N GLU A 70 -6.31 -11.74 -9.77
CA GLU A 70 -6.94 -11.90 -11.10
C GLU A 70 -6.01 -12.56 -12.12
N MET A 71 -4.72 -12.21 -12.12
CA MET A 71 -3.78 -12.75 -13.12
C MET A 71 -3.14 -14.07 -12.68
N PHE A 72 -2.87 -14.21 -11.38
CA PHE A 72 -2.21 -15.40 -10.84
C PHE A 72 -3.17 -16.36 -10.13
N ALA A 73 -4.46 -16.00 -10.02
CA ALA A 73 -5.49 -16.78 -9.33
C ALA A 73 -5.08 -17.18 -7.89
N TRP A 74 -4.32 -16.32 -7.21
CA TRP A 74 -3.92 -16.54 -5.83
C TRP A 74 -5.11 -16.39 -4.89
N SER A 75 -5.13 -17.15 -3.80
CA SER A 75 -6.15 -16.98 -2.77
C SER A 75 -6.08 -15.55 -2.20
N PRO A 76 -7.19 -14.96 -1.74
CA PRO A 76 -7.23 -13.61 -1.17
C PRO A 76 -6.16 -13.37 -0.10
N SER A 77 -5.98 -14.34 0.80
CA SER A 77 -4.97 -14.30 1.85
C SER A 77 -3.54 -14.30 1.31
N MET A 78 -3.26 -15.10 0.27
CA MET A 78 -1.95 -15.16 -0.37
C MET A 78 -1.64 -13.91 -1.19
N SER A 79 -2.64 -13.34 -1.87
CA SER A 79 -2.54 -12.06 -2.58
C SER A 79 -2.25 -10.91 -1.61
N ALA A 80 -2.93 -10.86 -0.46
CA ALA A 80 -2.67 -9.87 0.58
C ALA A 80 -1.26 -10.03 1.19
N ALA A 81 -0.81 -11.26 1.44
CA ALA A 81 0.54 -11.53 1.92
C ALA A 81 1.61 -11.16 0.88
N GLY A 82 1.38 -11.50 -0.40
CA GLY A 82 2.24 -11.10 -1.51
C GLY A 82 2.35 -9.58 -1.62
N CYS A 83 1.25 -8.87 -1.46
CA CYS A 83 1.24 -7.41 -1.43
C CYS A 83 2.13 -6.84 -0.32
N ALA A 84 2.08 -7.40 0.89
CA ALA A 84 2.95 -7.00 1.99
C ALA A 84 4.44 -7.24 1.69
N ILE A 85 4.78 -8.40 1.09
CA ILE A 85 6.15 -8.75 0.71
C ILE A 85 6.67 -7.83 -0.40
N VAL A 86 5.89 -7.63 -1.46
CA VAL A 86 6.24 -6.74 -2.58
C VAL A 86 6.39 -5.30 -2.10
N GLY A 87 5.52 -4.83 -1.22
CA GLY A 87 5.66 -3.51 -0.60
C GLY A 87 6.96 -3.35 0.18
N HIS A 88 7.32 -4.36 0.98
CA HIS A 88 8.58 -4.35 1.75
C HIS A 88 9.82 -4.39 0.84
N LEU A 89 9.86 -5.31 -0.13
CA LEU A 89 10.97 -5.45 -1.06
C LEU A 89 11.08 -4.24 -2.01
N GLY A 90 9.95 -3.74 -2.49
CA GLY A 90 9.85 -2.57 -3.36
C GLY A 90 10.36 -1.32 -2.66
N ALA A 91 10.02 -1.10 -1.38
CA ALA A 91 10.51 0.03 -0.61
C ALA A 91 12.04 0.05 -0.50
N GLU A 92 12.68 -1.10 -0.24
CA GLU A 92 14.14 -1.17 -0.20
C GLU A 92 14.78 -0.95 -1.58
N LYS A 93 14.22 -1.56 -2.64
CA LYS A 93 14.74 -1.41 -4.00
C LYS A 93 14.56 0.01 -4.54
N VAL A 94 13.43 0.67 -4.27
CA VAL A 94 13.18 2.07 -4.64
C VAL A 94 14.08 3.00 -3.84
N LYS A 95 14.24 2.78 -2.54
CA LYS A 95 15.20 3.53 -1.71
C LYS A 95 16.62 3.41 -2.25
N LYS A 96 17.03 2.19 -2.62
CA LYS A 96 18.35 1.94 -3.22
C LYS A 96 18.47 2.60 -4.60
N LEU A 97 17.47 2.48 -5.48
CA LEU A 97 17.45 3.12 -6.79
C LEU A 97 17.53 4.64 -6.69
N LEU A 98 16.76 5.26 -5.79
CA LEU A 98 16.80 6.71 -5.57
C LEU A 98 18.15 7.14 -4.99
N THR A 99 18.68 6.38 -4.02
CA THR A 99 20.02 6.64 -3.47
C THR A 99 21.07 6.53 -4.57
N ASP A 100 21.05 5.48 -5.38
CA ASP A 100 21.96 5.28 -6.50
C ASP A 100 21.78 6.34 -7.60
N PHE A 101 20.56 6.83 -7.84
CA PHE A 101 20.28 7.89 -8.80
C PHE A 101 20.81 9.26 -8.35
N PHE A 102 20.68 9.58 -7.06
CA PHE A 102 21.18 10.84 -6.49
C PHE A 102 22.67 10.79 -6.10
N THR A 103 23.24 9.59 -5.85
CA THR A 103 24.66 9.42 -5.49
C THR A 103 25.55 8.98 -6.65
N ARG A 104 24.99 8.46 -7.75
CA ARG A 104 25.65 8.54 -9.06
C ARG A 104 25.69 10.01 -9.44
N LYS A 105 26.78 10.64 -9.00
CA LYS A 105 27.30 11.91 -9.49
C LYS A 105 26.91 12.09 -10.96
N LEU A 106 26.29 13.24 -11.23
CA LEU A 106 26.81 14.19 -12.22
C LEU A 106 28.30 13.90 -12.46
N SER A 107 28.61 13.02 -13.42
CA SER A 107 29.96 12.99 -14.00
C SER A 107 30.08 14.20 -14.90
#